data_AF-A0AAW4BIU3-F1
#
_entry.id   AF-A0AAW4BIU3-F1
#
_cell.length_a   1.000
_cell.length_b   1.000
_cell.length_c   1.000
_cell.angle_alpha   90.00
_cell.angle_beta   90.00
_cell.angle_gamma   90.00
#
_symmetry.space_group_name_H-M   'P 1'
#
loop_
_entity.id
_entity.type
_entity.pdbx_description
1 polymer ?
#
loop_
_entity_poly.entity_id
_entity_poly.type
_entity_poly.pdbx_seq_one_letter_code
_entity_poly.pdbx_strand_id
1 'polypeptide(L)'
;FSAEILPAYYQAEVSMVTSEREGEFTVKTSLAALSGNSGSMPRAMYGDALKARFELGDEAPLDFFDMFNNRYYRLYCETKQKHELTYQIEEEAFHWNRDRQSITEMLSSLAGQTGDKAPMPESHLVQYTGLLGLKLTCPLALKSMLEDYFESEFEVERSGL
;
A
#
# COMPACT_ATOMS: atom_id res chain seq x y z
N PHE A 1 9.12 2.50 13.45
CA PHE A 1 9.48 1.07 13.35
C PHE A 1 10.85 0.86 13.99
N SER A 2 11.01 -0.24 14.72
CA SER A 2 12.27 -0.72 15.30
C SER A 2 12.35 -2.25 15.24
N ALA A 3 13.56 -2.78 15.22
CA ALA A 3 13.79 -4.22 15.16
C ALA A 3 13.78 -4.86 16.56
N GLU A 4 13.33 -6.11 16.66
CA GLU A 4 13.45 -6.88 17.89
C GLU A 4 14.92 -7.19 18.19
N ILE A 5 15.36 -6.85 19.40
CA ILE A 5 16.79 -6.80 19.74
C ILE A 5 17.31 -8.19 20.15
N LEU A 6 16.47 -8.95 20.85
CA LEU A 6 16.84 -10.27 21.34
C LEU A 6 16.37 -11.37 20.38
N PRO A 7 17.17 -12.45 20.23
CA PRO A 7 16.78 -13.57 19.43
C PRO A 7 15.63 -14.32 20.10
N ALA A 8 14.47 -14.35 19.44
CA ALA A 8 13.31 -15.09 19.89
C ALA A 8 12.48 -15.56 18.68
N TYR A 9 11.62 -16.55 18.90
CA TYR A 9 10.66 -16.97 17.89
C TYR A 9 9.38 -16.13 18.02
N TYR A 10 9.09 -15.32 17.00
CA TYR A 10 7.90 -14.48 16.94
C TYR A 10 6.92 -15.07 15.93
N GLN A 11 5.67 -15.27 16.34
CA GLN A 11 4.61 -15.82 15.47
C GLN A 11 4.01 -14.78 14.52
N ALA A 12 4.09 -13.49 14.89
CA ALA A 12 3.56 -12.38 14.12
C ALA A 12 4.69 -11.48 13.62
N GLU A 13 4.48 -10.83 12.46
CA GLU A 13 5.44 -9.85 11.93
C GLU A 13 5.55 -8.62 12.85
N VAL A 14 4.45 -8.23 13.51
CA VAL A 14 4.42 -7.16 14.52
C VAL A 14 4.42 -7.81 15.90
N SER A 15 5.46 -7.52 16.69
CA SER A 15 5.61 -8.06 18.04
C SER A 15 5.00 -7.15 19.10
N MET A 16 5.14 -5.83 18.93
CA MET A 16 4.67 -4.84 19.89
C MET A 16 4.38 -3.51 19.21
N VAL A 17 3.38 -2.79 19.72
CA VAL A 17 3.11 -1.40 19.37
C VAL A 17 3.08 -0.59 20.66
N THR A 18 3.95 0.41 20.76
CA THR A 18 3.99 1.35 21.89
C THR A 18 3.64 2.74 21.41
N SER A 19 3.12 3.56 22.33
CA SER A 19 2.88 4.99 22.10
C SER A 19 3.46 5.75 23.29
N GLU A 20 4.43 6.63 23.00
CA GLU A 20 5.06 7.48 24.01
C GLU A 20 4.37 8.86 24.10
N ARG A 21 3.71 9.27 23.02
CA ARG A 21 3.00 10.55 22.87
C ARG A 21 1.75 10.35 22.03
N GLU A 22 0.75 11.18 22.26
CA GLU A 22 -0.49 11.15 21.50
C GLU A 22 -0.20 11.34 20.00
N GLY A 23 -0.58 10.35 19.19
CA GLY A 23 -0.33 10.33 17.74
C GLY A 23 1.02 9.77 17.30
N GLU A 24 1.92 9.39 18.22
CA GLU A 24 3.22 8.79 17.90
C GLU A 24 3.23 7.31 18.29
N PHE A 25 3.49 6.44 17.30
CA PHE A 25 3.52 5.00 17.48
C PHE A 25 4.87 4.41 17.07
N THR A 26 5.43 3.59 17.96
CA THR A 26 6.60 2.77 17.68
C THR A 26 6.17 1.33 17.53
N VAL A 27 6.27 0.83 16.31
CA VAL A 27 6.02 -0.57 15.97
C VAL A 27 7.32 -1.36 16.03
N LYS A 28 7.37 -2.41 16.85
CA LYS A 28 8.44 -3.40 16.87
C LYS A 28 8.10 -4.59 16.00
N THR A 29 9.12 -5.10 15.32
CA THR A 29 8.98 -6.21 14.39
C THR A 29 10.15 -7.18 14.46
N SER A 30 9.86 -8.46 14.18
CA SER A 30 10.85 -9.52 14.05
C SER A 30 11.29 -9.75 12.60
N LEU A 31 10.84 -8.91 11.66
CA LEU A 31 11.20 -8.98 10.26
C LEU A 31 12.70 -8.74 10.04
N ALA A 32 13.19 -9.18 8.88
CA ALA A 32 14.57 -8.95 8.47
C ALA A 32 14.95 -7.47 8.56
N ALA A 33 16.16 -7.19 9.01
CA ALA A 33 16.66 -5.83 9.19
C ALA A 33 18.18 -5.75 9.09
N LEU A 34 18.74 -4.56 9.29
CA LEU A 34 20.18 -4.41 9.47
C LEU A 34 20.60 -5.01 10.82
N SER A 35 19.94 -4.60 11.91
CA SER A 35 20.16 -5.09 13.28
C SER A 35 18.94 -5.85 13.82
N GLY A 36 19.11 -6.57 14.94
CA GLY A 36 18.02 -7.32 15.59
C GLY A 36 18.06 -8.83 15.32
N ASN A 37 16.98 -9.51 15.70
CA ASN A 37 16.84 -10.97 15.68
C ASN A 37 17.11 -11.58 14.29
N SER A 38 16.56 -10.98 13.24
CA SER A 38 16.78 -11.36 11.84
C SER A 38 17.69 -10.34 11.12
N GLY A 39 18.68 -9.82 11.84
CA GLY A 39 19.64 -8.85 11.34
C GLY A 39 20.68 -9.45 10.40
N SER A 40 21.07 -8.70 9.37
CA SER A 40 22.15 -9.05 8.43
C SER A 40 23.53 -8.59 8.89
N MET A 41 23.61 -7.77 9.94
CA MET A 41 24.85 -7.22 10.44
C MET A 41 25.81 -8.29 10.98
N PRO A 42 27.14 -8.13 10.78
CA PRO A 42 28.13 -9.00 11.40
C PRO A 42 27.98 -9.07 12.93
N ARG A 43 28.04 -10.29 13.47
CA ARG A 43 27.81 -10.56 14.91
C ARG A 43 28.71 -9.75 15.84
N ALA A 44 29.96 -9.48 15.46
CA ALA A 44 30.88 -8.68 16.28
C ALA A 44 30.36 -7.25 16.48
N MET A 45 29.92 -6.60 15.40
CA MET A 45 29.40 -5.22 15.45
C MET A 45 28.10 -5.13 16.25
N TYR A 46 27.18 -6.08 16.04
CA TYR A 46 25.94 -6.12 16.80
C TYR A 46 26.19 -6.44 18.28
N GLY A 47 27.16 -7.33 18.57
CA GLY A 47 27.57 -7.66 19.92
C GLY A 47 28.10 -6.47 20.70
N ASP A 48 28.90 -5.59 20.07
CA ASP A 48 29.41 -4.38 20.73
C ASP A 48 28.28 -3.38 21.05
N ALA A 49 27.29 -3.25 20.16
CA ALA A 49 26.10 -2.45 20.44
C ALA A 49 25.25 -3.02 21.58
N LEU A 50 25.09 -4.35 21.66
CA LEU A 50 24.40 -5.00 22.77
C LEU A 50 25.16 -4.82 24.09
N LYS A 51 26.50 -4.88 24.08
CA LYS A 51 27.32 -4.60 25.27
C LYS A 51 27.16 -3.17 25.73
N ALA A 52 27.24 -2.20 24.82
CA ALA A 52 27.02 -0.79 25.14
C ALA A 52 25.66 -0.58 25.83
N ARG A 53 24.62 -1.24 25.32
CA ARG A 53 23.30 -1.21 25.94
C ARG A 53 23.28 -1.86 27.34
N PHE A 54 23.67 -3.12 27.45
CA PHE A 54 23.45 -3.90 28.68
C PHE A 54 24.47 -3.58 29.79
N GLU A 55 25.70 -3.24 29.44
CA GLU A 55 26.77 -2.96 30.40
C GLU A 55 26.85 -1.47 30.75
N LEU A 56 26.65 -0.58 29.77
CA LEU A 56 26.81 0.87 29.94
C LEU A 56 25.49 1.65 29.94
N GLY A 57 24.36 0.99 29.63
CA GLY A 57 23.07 1.66 29.48
C GLY A 57 23.00 2.58 28.26
N ASP A 58 23.93 2.45 27.31
CA ASP A 58 24.01 3.31 26.12
C ASP A 58 23.20 2.71 24.96
N GLU A 59 22.08 3.35 24.65
CA GLU A 59 21.16 2.97 23.56
C GLU A 59 21.58 3.58 22.20
N ALA A 60 22.53 4.53 22.18
CA ALA A 60 22.86 5.28 20.96
C ALA A 60 23.29 4.39 19.77
N PRO A 61 24.05 3.30 19.95
CA PRO A 61 24.39 2.40 18.84
C PRO A 61 23.16 1.71 18.23
N LEU A 62 22.18 1.34 19.06
CA LEU A 62 20.96 0.67 18.59
C LEU A 62 20.03 1.67 17.90
N ASP A 63 19.88 2.87 18.45
CA ASP A 63 19.11 3.96 17.83
C ASP A 63 19.68 4.31 16.44
N PHE A 64 21.01 4.35 16.32
CA PHE A 64 21.67 4.57 15.03
C PHE A 64 21.30 3.49 14.01
N PHE A 65 21.29 2.21 14.40
CA PHE A 65 20.88 1.13 13.50
C PHE A 65 19.39 1.18 13.17
N ASP A 66 18.55 1.57 14.13
CA ASP A 66 17.13 1.71 13.91
C ASP A 66 16.76 2.81 12.92
N MET A 67 17.62 3.83 12.72
CA MET A 67 17.44 4.77 11.60
C MET A 67 17.44 4.08 10.23
N PHE A 68 18.28 3.06 10.04
CA PHE A 68 18.32 2.27 8.80
C PHE A 68 17.14 1.29 8.74
N ASN A 69 16.87 0.59 9.85
CA ASN A 69 15.75 -0.33 9.94
C ASN A 69 14.43 0.37 9.63
N ASN A 70 14.21 1.58 10.16
CA ASN A 70 12.98 2.34 9.94
C ASN A 70 12.74 2.64 8.46
N ARG A 71 13.79 3.06 7.72
CA ARG A 71 13.69 3.30 6.28
C ARG A 71 13.44 2.00 5.51
N TYR A 72 14.12 0.93 5.89
CA TYR A 72 13.91 -0.39 5.30
C TYR A 72 12.46 -0.87 5.50
N TYR A 73 11.93 -0.78 6.72
CA TYR A 73 10.57 -1.21 7.02
C TYR A 73 9.51 -0.36 6.31
N ARG A 74 9.71 0.96 6.20
CA ARG A 74 8.83 1.81 5.38
C ARG A 74 8.79 1.33 3.93
N LEU A 75 9.95 1.12 3.31
CA LEU A 75 10.03 0.63 1.93
C LEU A 75 9.43 -0.78 1.80
N TYR A 76 9.63 -1.64 2.80
CA TYR A 76 9.05 -2.98 2.84
C TYR A 76 7.51 -2.93 2.83
N CYS A 77 6.91 -2.07 3.66
CA CYS A 77 5.47 -1.84 3.64
C CYS A 77 5.00 -1.30 2.28
N GLU A 78 5.68 -0.29 1.74
CA GLU A 78 5.32 0.31 0.44
C GLU A 78 5.38 -0.71 -0.71
N THR A 79 6.39 -1.58 -0.71
CA THR A 79 6.54 -2.60 -1.76
C THR A 79 5.50 -3.71 -1.67
N LYS A 80 5.13 -4.12 -0.44
CA LYS A 80 3.97 -5.01 -0.22
C LYS A 80 2.68 -4.37 -0.72
N GLN A 81 2.44 -3.10 -0.37
CA GLN A 81 1.23 -2.35 -0.72
C GLN A 81 1.11 -2.05 -2.22
N LYS A 82 2.22 -1.85 -2.93
CA LYS A 82 2.24 -1.50 -4.36
C LYS A 82 1.52 -2.51 -5.26
N HIS A 83 1.41 -3.77 -4.85
CA HIS A 83 0.81 -4.82 -5.69
C HIS A 83 -0.59 -5.22 -5.24
N GLU A 84 -1.11 -4.61 -4.18
CA GLU A 84 -2.42 -4.90 -3.61
C GLU A 84 -3.43 -3.83 -4.01
N LEU A 85 -4.26 -4.12 -5.01
CA LEU A 85 -5.25 -3.17 -5.54
C LEU A 85 -6.28 -2.76 -4.49
N THR A 86 -6.76 -3.69 -3.67
CA THR A 86 -7.73 -3.41 -2.59
C THR A 86 -7.16 -2.42 -1.59
N TYR A 87 -5.88 -2.58 -1.24
CA TYR A 87 -5.17 -1.66 -0.36
C TYR A 87 -5.09 -0.25 -0.98
N GLN A 88 -4.78 -0.15 -2.27
CA GLN A 88 -4.67 1.15 -2.95
C GLN A 88 -6.01 1.91 -3.00
N ILE A 89 -7.11 1.20 -3.24
CA ILE A 89 -8.45 1.77 -3.24
C ILE A 89 -8.83 2.29 -1.84
N GLU A 90 -8.52 1.52 -0.80
CA GLU A 90 -8.78 1.93 0.58
C GLU A 90 -7.91 3.13 0.98
N GLU A 91 -6.62 3.09 0.63
CA GLU A 91 -5.65 4.14 0.95
C GLU A 91 -6.04 5.49 0.31
N GLU A 92 -6.64 5.46 -0.89
CA GLU A 92 -7.16 6.64 -1.58
C GLU A 92 -8.30 7.34 -0.83
N ALA A 93 -9.09 6.62 -0.03
CA ALA A 93 -10.19 7.19 0.74
C ALA A 93 -9.71 8.08 1.91
N PHE A 94 -8.46 7.95 2.34
CA PHE A 94 -7.94 8.69 3.47
C PHE A 94 -7.32 10.04 3.07
N HIS A 95 -7.64 11.08 3.85
CA HIS A 95 -7.23 12.47 3.60
C HIS A 95 -5.71 12.70 3.61
N TRP A 96 -4.94 11.85 4.30
CA TRP A 96 -3.48 11.93 4.37
C TRP A 96 -2.76 11.47 3.09
N ASN A 97 -3.47 10.82 2.18
CA ASN A 97 -2.90 10.18 0.99
C ASN A 97 -3.05 11.04 -0.28
N ARG A 98 -3.38 12.32 -0.13
CA ARG A 98 -3.70 13.24 -1.25
C ARG A 98 -2.56 13.43 -2.26
N ASP A 99 -1.32 13.21 -1.85
CA ASP A 99 -0.14 13.43 -2.72
C ASP A 99 0.24 12.18 -3.53
N ARG A 100 -0.40 11.03 -3.29
CA ARG A 100 -0.13 9.78 -4.03
C ARG A 100 -1.07 9.65 -5.23
N GLN A 101 -0.60 8.94 -6.26
CA GLN A 101 -1.37 8.68 -7.47
C GLN A 101 -2.61 7.85 -7.13
N SER A 102 -3.78 8.38 -7.48
CA SER A 102 -5.08 7.71 -7.31
C SER A 102 -5.18 6.52 -8.26
N ILE A 103 -5.58 5.36 -7.75
CA ILE A 103 -5.85 4.18 -8.58
C ILE A 103 -7.13 4.39 -9.38
N THR A 104 -8.12 5.08 -8.80
CA THR A 104 -9.34 5.49 -9.51
C THR A 104 -9.01 6.37 -10.72
N GLU A 105 -8.12 7.35 -10.57
CA GLU A 105 -7.67 8.25 -11.66
C GLU A 105 -6.92 7.48 -12.74
N MET A 106 -6.07 6.52 -12.35
CA MET A 106 -5.38 5.66 -13.33
C MET A 106 -6.36 4.79 -14.13
N LEU A 107 -7.37 4.22 -13.46
CA LEU A 107 -8.38 3.36 -14.09
C LEU A 107 -9.40 4.17 -14.92
N SER A 108 -9.75 5.38 -14.50
CA SER A 108 -10.59 6.31 -15.27
C SER A 108 -9.85 6.77 -16.53
N SER A 109 -8.56 7.06 -16.39
CA SER A 109 -7.69 7.39 -17.52
C SER A 109 -7.61 6.26 -18.54
N LEU A 110 -7.52 5.00 -18.07
CA LEU A 110 -7.55 3.82 -18.94
C LEU A 110 -8.89 3.64 -19.65
N ALA A 111 -10.00 4.02 -19.01
CA ALA A 111 -11.33 4.06 -19.62
C ALA A 111 -11.51 5.22 -20.63
N GLY A 112 -10.53 6.11 -20.76
CA GLY A 112 -10.59 7.29 -21.62
C GLY A 112 -11.34 8.47 -21.01
N GLN A 113 -11.59 8.44 -19.70
CA GLN A 113 -12.21 9.51 -18.93
C GLN A 113 -11.12 10.38 -18.30
N THR A 114 -10.48 11.22 -19.11
CA THR A 114 -9.45 12.15 -18.61
C THR A 114 -9.91 13.60 -18.65
N GLY A 115 -9.75 14.29 -17.53
CA GLY A 115 -9.81 15.75 -17.43
C GLY A 115 -11.17 16.36 -17.07
N ASP A 116 -11.17 17.69 -17.01
CA ASP A 116 -12.23 18.58 -16.48
C ASP A 116 -13.58 18.55 -17.24
N LYS A 117 -13.73 17.63 -18.19
CA LYS A 117 -14.90 17.47 -19.06
C LYS A 117 -15.53 16.08 -18.98
N ALA A 118 -15.15 15.27 -17.98
CA ALA A 118 -15.79 13.99 -17.76
C ALA A 118 -17.31 14.18 -17.54
N PRO A 119 -18.19 13.53 -18.32
CA PRO A 119 -19.64 13.67 -18.19
C PRO A 119 -20.20 13.02 -16.92
N MET A 120 -19.38 12.23 -16.21
CA MET A 120 -19.75 11.46 -15.02
C MET A 120 -18.58 11.40 -14.04
N PRO A 121 -18.85 11.10 -12.74
CA PRO A 121 -17.78 10.84 -11.78
C PRO A 121 -16.87 9.69 -12.22
N GLU A 122 -15.57 9.84 -11.99
CA GLU A 122 -14.56 8.86 -12.42
C GLU A 122 -14.79 7.45 -11.86
N SER A 123 -15.30 7.37 -10.62
CA SER A 123 -15.58 6.10 -9.93
C SER A 123 -16.63 5.23 -10.63
N HIS A 124 -17.56 5.82 -11.37
CA HIS A 124 -18.68 5.10 -11.98
C HIS A 124 -18.24 4.15 -13.10
N LEU A 125 -17.13 4.49 -13.79
CA LEU A 125 -16.67 3.74 -14.96
C LEU A 125 -15.54 2.77 -14.65
N VAL A 126 -15.00 2.79 -13.43
CA VAL A 126 -13.91 1.91 -12.99
C VAL A 126 -14.24 0.43 -13.21
N GLN A 127 -15.48 0.02 -12.91
CA GLN A 127 -15.92 -1.37 -13.09
C GLN A 127 -15.99 -1.80 -14.57
N TYR A 128 -16.09 -0.85 -15.49
CA TYR A 128 -16.14 -1.09 -16.94
C TYR A 128 -14.81 -0.82 -17.64
N THR A 129 -13.78 -0.37 -16.93
CA THR A 129 -12.48 0.02 -17.49
C THR A 129 -11.88 -1.06 -18.39
N GLY A 130 -12.03 -2.35 -18.05
CA GLY A 130 -11.51 -3.44 -18.87
C GLY A 130 -12.13 -3.48 -20.28
N LEU A 131 -13.43 -3.22 -20.40
CA LEU A 131 -14.12 -3.22 -21.70
C LEU A 131 -13.91 -1.90 -22.44
N LEU A 132 -13.95 -0.76 -21.74
CA LEU A 132 -13.76 0.57 -22.31
C LEU A 132 -12.31 0.77 -22.81
N GLY A 133 -11.31 0.31 -22.04
CA GLY A 133 -9.90 0.40 -22.40
C GLY A 133 -9.53 -0.45 -23.62
N LEU A 134 -10.24 -1.55 -23.86
CA LEU A 134 -10.08 -2.36 -25.08
C LEU A 134 -10.68 -1.71 -26.34
N LYS A 135 -11.46 -0.63 -26.19
CA LYS A 135 -12.15 0.08 -27.27
C LYS A 135 -13.00 -0.86 -28.14
N LEU A 136 -13.66 -1.83 -27.51
CA LEU A 136 -14.51 -2.80 -28.21
C LEU A 136 -15.77 -2.11 -28.74
N THR A 137 -16.00 -2.20 -30.05
CA THR A 137 -17.24 -1.74 -30.69
C THR A 137 -18.22 -2.90 -30.85
N CYS A 138 -18.76 -3.40 -29.73
CA CYS A 138 -19.75 -4.48 -29.72
C CYS A 138 -21.07 -3.98 -29.12
N PRO A 139 -22.18 -3.94 -29.90
CA PRO A 139 -23.47 -3.45 -29.40
C PRO A 139 -24.03 -4.28 -28.23
N LEU A 140 -23.73 -5.58 -28.18
CA LEU A 140 -24.12 -6.46 -27.07
C LEU A 140 -23.38 -6.09 -25.77
N ALA A 141 -22.08 -5.79 -25.85
CA ALA A 141 -21.31 -5.37 -24.68
C ALA A 141 -21.80 -4.01 -24.15
N LEU A 142 -22.13 -3.07 -25.06
CA LEU A 142 -22.72 -1.79 -24.68
C LEU A 142 -24.08 -2.00 -23.99
N LYS A 143 -24.93 -2.87 -24.53
CA LYS A 143 -26.20 -3.23 -23.90
C LYS A 143 -25.98 -3.73 -22.47
N SER A 144 -25.12 -4.73 -22.28
CA SER A 144 -24.85 -5.28 -20.95
C SER A 144 -24.29 -4.25 -19.97
N MET A 145 -23.42 -3.33 -20.42
CA MET A 145 -22.96 -2.21 -19.57
C MET A 145 -24.09 -1.29 -19.14
N LEU A 146 -24.98 -0.92 -20.07
CA LEU A 146 -26.08 -0.01 -19.77
C LEU A 146 -27.09 -0.69 -18.84
N GLU A 147 -27.39 -1.97 -19.07
CA GLU A 147 -28.29 -2.74 -18.22
C GLU A 147 -27.74 -2.90 -16.80
N ASP A 148 -26.45 -3.17 -16.67
CA ASP A 148 -25.76 -3.28 -15.38
C ASP A 148 -25.68 -1.93 -14.65
N TYR A 149 -25.35 -0.84 -15.34
CA TYR A 149 -25.18 0.48 -14.73
C TYR A 149 -26.50 1.15 -14.33
N PHE A 150 -27.54 1.02 -15.15
CA PHE A 150 -28.86 1.65 -14.90
C PHE A 150 -29.87 0.69 -14.26
N GLU A 151 -29.50 -0.57 -14.05
CA GLU A 151 -30.39 -1.62 -13.52
C GLU A 151 -31.72 -1.70 -14.30
N SER A 152 -31.67 -1.51 -15.62
CA SER A 152 -32.84 -1.36 -16.49
C SER A 152 -32.64 -2.12 -17.80
N GLU A 153 -33.69 -2.65 -18.40
CA GLU A 153 -33.58 -3.37 -19.68
C GLU A 153 -33.40 -2.41 -20.87
N PHE A 154 -32.50 -2.77 -21.80
CA PHE A 154 -32.26 -1.99 -23.02
C PHE A 154 -32.45 -2.85 -24.28
N GLU A 155 -33.08 -2.31 -25.31
CA GLU A 155 -33.15 -2.92 -26.64
C GLU A 155 -32.16 -2.26 -27.60
N VAL A 156 -31.46 -3.08 -28.39
CA VAL A 156 -30.50 -2.60 -29.41
C VAL A 156 -31.10 -2.80 -30.78
N GLU A 157 -31.57 -1.71 -31.39
CA GLU A 157 -31.95 -1.69 -32.79
C GLU A 157 -30.73 -1.37 -33.66
N ARG A 158 -30.50 -2.17 -34.71
CA ARG A 158 -29.48 -1.85 -35.71
C ARG A 158 -30.12 -1.00 -36.80
N SER A 159 -29.75 0.28 -36.86
CA SER A 159 -30.07 1.12 -38.01
C SER A 159 -29.34 0.56 -39.23
N GLY A 160 -30.07 -0.12 -40.13
CA GLY A 160 -29.53 -0.57 -41.40
C GLY A 160 -29.17 0.62 -42.27
N LEU A 161 -27.87 0.79 -42.52
CA LEU A 161 -27.31 1.59 -43.62
C LEU A 161 -26.46 0.65 -44.47
#